data_AF-A0A920UR37-F1
#
_entry.id   AF-A0A920UR37-F1
#
_cell.length_a   1.000
_cell.length_b   1.000
_cell.length_c   1.000
_cell.angle_alpha   90.00
_cell.angle_beta   90.00
_cell.angle_gamma   90.00
#
_symmetry.space_group_name_H-M   'P 1'
#
loop_
_entity.id
_entity.type
_entity.pdbx_description
1 polymer ?
#
loop_
_entity_poly.entity_id
_entity_poly.type
_entity_poly.pdbx_seq_one_letter_code
_entity_poly.pdbx_strand_id
1 'polypeptide(L)' 'MRFSRLLGSGPSRLTIILNQIVNFKNEGESLKFSKRNNVMVTVEELLDEVGSDACRFTFLSRSPESHMEFDLWG' A
#
# COMPACT_ATOMS: atom_id res chain seq x y z
N MET A 1 3.33 10.11 -16.65
CA MET A 1 3.19 9.20 -17.82
C MET A 1 2.04 9.69 -18.70
N ARG A 2 2.21 9.93 -20.01
CA ARG A 2 1.16 10.48 -20.90
C ARG A 2 0.48 9.38 -21.74
N PHE A 3 -0.31 8.51 -21.11
CA PHE A 3 -1.05 7.44 -21.80
C PHE A 3 -2.26 7.94 -22.60
N SER A 4 -2.84 9.09 -22.21
CA SER A 4 -4.10 9.57 -22.75
C SER A 4 -4.05 10.05 -24.21
N ARG A 5 -2.86 10.37 -24.76
CA ARG A 5 -2.72 10.79 -26.17
C ARG A 5 -2.90 9.65 -27.18
N LEU A 6 -2.75 8.39 -26.77
CA LEU A 6 -2.76 7.25 -27.69
C LEU A 6 -4.17 6.75 -28.05
N LEU A 7 -5.19 7.10 -27.26
CA LEU A 7 -6.55 6.53 -27.39
C LEU A 7 -7.57 7.46 -28.06
N GLY A 8 -7.13 8.49 -28.82
CA GLY A 8 -8.00 9.43 -29.55
C GLY A 8 -8.94 10.28 -28.67
N SER A 9 -8.95 10.02 -27.36
CA SER A 9 -9.71 10.73 -26.34
C SER A 9 -8.82 11.79 -25.73
N GLY A 10 -9.33 13.01 -25.56
CA GLY A 10 -8.55 14.12 -24.97
C GLY A 10 -7.88 13.75 -23.63
N PRO A 11 -6.77 14.43 -23.27
CA PRO A 11 -5.88 14.02 -22.19
C PRO A 11 -6.51 13.96 -20.79
N SER A 12 -7.72 14.47 -20.63
CA SER A 12 -8.47 14.64 -19.39
C SER A 12 -9.37 13.45 -18.99
N ARG A 13 -9.47 12.39 -19.80
CA ARG A 13 -10.38 11.25 -19.49
C ARG A 13 -9.77 10.15 -18.62
N LEU A 14 -8.47 10.22 -18.30
CA LEU A 14 -7.78 9.18 -17.54
C LEU A 14 -6.94 9.80 -16.41
N THR A 15 -7.32 9.47 -15.18
CA THR A 15 -6.53 9.76 -13.97
C THR A 15 -5.92 8.46 -13.47
N ILE A 16 -4.59 8.42 -13.34
CA ILE A 16 -3.86 7.26 -12.80
C ILE A 16 -3.35 7.66 -11.42
N ILE A 17 -3.78 6.94 -10.39
CA ILE A 17 -3.27 7.08 -9.03
C ILE A 17 -2.23 5.98 -8.83
N LEU A 18 -0.97 6.38 -8.63
CA LEU A 18 0.13 5.46 -8.35
C LEU A 18 0.44 5.52 -6.86
N ASN A 19 0.19 4.41 -6.18
CA ASN A 19 0.56 4.27 -4.77
C ASN A 19 2.00 3.79 -4.65
N GLN A 20 2.75 4.34 -3.70
CA GLN A 20 4.01 3.78 -3.27
C GLN A 20 3.79 2.46 -2.55
N ILE A 21 4.84 1.62 -2.55
CA ILE A 21 4.85 0.39 -1.78
C ILE A 21 4.89 0.73 -0.29
N VAL A 22 4.08 0.01 0.49
CA VAL A 22 4.10 0.07 1.95
C VAL A 22 5.16 -0.90 2.48
N ASN A 23 6.03 -0.42 3.35
CA ASN A 23 7.00 -1.25 4.05
C ASN A 23 6.43 -1.65 5.41
N PHE A 24 6.38 -2.95 5.68
CA PHE A 24 5.90 -3.46 6.96
C PHE A 24 7.06 -3.66 7.93
N LYS A 25 6.82 -3.34 9.19
CA LYS A 25 7.73 -3.60 10.31
C LYS A 25 7.03 -4.42 11.39
N ASN A 26 7.84 -5.14 12.16
CA ASN A 26 7.46 -5.82 13.39
C ASN A 26 8.52 -5.51 14.44
N GLU A 27 8.13 -4.94 15.58
CA GLU A 27 9.05 -4.54 16.66
C GLU A 27 10.22 -3.67 16.16
N GLY A 28 9.95 -2.81 15.18
CA GLY A 28 10.95 -1.94 14.54
C GLY A 28 11.83 -2.62 13.48
N GLU A 29 11.73 -3.93 13.28
CA GLU A 29 12.46 -4.65 12.23
C GLU A 29 11.65 -4.78 10.94
N SER A 30 12.27 -4.50 9.79
CA SER A 30 11.61 -4.62 8.49
C SER A 30 11.26 -6.07 8.15
N LEU A 31 9.98 -6.32 7.86
CA LEU A 31 9.51 -7.62 7.41
C LEU A 31 9.90 -7.86 5.94
N LYS A 32 10.66 -8.92 5.69
CA LYS A 32 10.97 -9.38 4.33
C LYS A 32 9.92 -10.38 3.86
N PHE A 33 8.99 -9.91 3.02
CA PHE A 33 8.03 -10.81 2.39
C PHE A 33 8.75 -11.81 1.45
N SER A 34 8.50 -13.10 1.66
CA SER A 34 9.16 -14.19 0.94
C SER A 34 8.16 -15.31 0.67
N LYS A 35 7.89 -15.58 -0.62
CA LYS A 35 7.05 -16.72 -1.05
C LYS A 35 7.62 -18.09 -0.65
N ARG A 36 8.93 -18.17 -0.34
CA ARG A 36 9.62 -19.43 -0.01
C ARG A 36 9.75 -19.65 1.51
N ASN A 37 9.63 -18.60 2.30
CA ASN A 37 9.79 -18.63 3.76
C ASN A 37 8.47 -18.34 4.52
N ASN A 38 7.30 -18.45 3.88
CA ASN A 38 6.00 -18.22 4.52
C ASN A 38 5.77 -16.80 5.11
N VAL A 39 6.58 -15.80 4.73
CA VAL A 39 6.34 -14.42 5.16
C VAL A 39 5.50 -13.75 4.07
N MET A 40 4.20 -14.03 4.06
CA MET A 40 3.20 -13.32 3.27
C MET A 40 2.03 -13.05 4.20
N VAL A 41 1.73 -11.77 4.44
CA VAL A 41 0.59 -11.35 5.25
C VAL A 41 -0.53 -10.98 4.29
N THR A 42 -1.68 -11.61 4.46
CA THR A 42 -2.89 -11.30 3.72
C THR A 42 -3.56 -10.05 4.30
N VAL A 43 -4.41 -9.40 3.50
CA VAL A 43 -5.21 -8.27 4.00
C VAL A 43 -6.18 -8.73 5.10
N GLU A 44 -6.68 -9.96 5.02
CA GLU A 44 -7.56 -10.53 6.04
C GLU A 44 -6.84 -10.67 7.39
N GLU A 45 -5.67 -11.32 7.41
CA GLU A 45 -4.83 -11.41 8.61
C GLU A 45 -4.47 -10.02 9.17
N LEU A 46 -4.16 -9.05 8.29
CA LEU A 46 -3.87 -7.68 8.72
C LEU A 46 -5.08 -7.02 9.40
N LEU A 47 -6.28 -7.23 8.86
CA LEU A 47 -7.51 -6.66 9.41
C LEU A 47 -7.90 -7.32 10.73
N ASP A 48 -7.68 -8.64 10.86
CA ASP A 48 -7.96 -9.38 12.08
C ASP A 48 -7.03 -8.98 13.23
N GLU A 49 -5.74 -8.75 12.94
CA GLU A 49 -4.75 -8.40 13.96
C GLU A 49 -4.76 -6.92 14.35
N VAL A 50 -4.87 -6.00 13.37
CA VAL A 50 -4.74 -4.55 13.60
C VAL A 50 -6.10 -3.84 13.71
N GLY A 51 -7.14 -4.41 13.11
CA GLY A 51 -8.47 -3.82 13.04
C GLY A 51 -8.66 -2.89 11.85
N SER A 52 -9.87 -2.91 11.27
CA SER A 52 -10.17 -2.22 10.01
C SER A 52 -9.99 -0.70 10.07
N ASP A 53 -10.28 -0.09 11.21
CA ASP A 53 -10.27 1.37 11.34
C ASP A 53 -8.84 1.91 11.43
N ALA A 54 -7.98 1.21 12.17
CA ALA A 54 -6.55 1.52 12.21
C ALA A 54 -5.90 1.34 10.84
N CYS A 55 -6.20 0.23 10.13
CA CYS A 55 -5.71 0.03 8.76
C CYS A 55 -6.16 1.16 7.81
N ARG A 56 -7.45 1.51 7.80
CA ARG A 56 -7.98 2.59 6.95
C ARG A 56 -7.33 3.91 7.28
N PHE A 57 -7.24 4.27 8.56
CA PHE A 57 -6.64 5.52 8.98
C PHE A 57 -5.19 5.59 8.52
N THR A 58 -4.39 4.55 8.75
CA THR A 58 -2.98 4.51 8.36
C THR A 58 -2.81 4.65 6.85
N PHE A 59 -3.50 3.83 6.05
CA PHE A 59 -3.38 3.87 4.59
C PHE A 59 -3.88 5.17 3.95
N LEU A 60 -4.86 5.84 4.58
CA LEU A 60 -5.43 7.10 4.07
C LEU A 60 -4.77 8.35 4.66
N SER A 61 -3.90 8.21 5.68
CA SER A 61 -3.24 9.34 6.36
C SER A 61 -2.16 10.03 5.53
N ARG A 62 -1.73 9.42 4.41
CA ARG A 62 -0.64 9.89 3.56
C ARG A 62 -1.08 9.98 2.10
N SER A 63 -0.40 10.83 1.32
CA SER A 63 -0.64 10.88 -0.12
C SER A 63 -0.18 9.58 -0.79
N PRO A 64 -0.77 9.16 -1.92
CA PRO A 64 -0.36 7.98 -2.66
C PRO A 64 1.13 7.96 -3.04
N GLU A 65 1.74 9.13 -3.23
CA GLU A 65 3.13 9.29 -3.63
C GLU A 65 4.12 9.25 -2.46
N SER A 66 3.63 9.23 -1.22
CA SER A 66 4.46 9.24 -0.02
C SER A 66 4.91 7.83 0.36
N HIS A 67 6.18 7.69 0.78
CA HIS A 67 6.62 6.45 1.43
C HIS A 67 5.86 6.23 2.74
N MET A 68 5.48 4.97 2.99
CA MET A 68 4.74 4.57 4.18
C MET A 68 5.42 3.39 4.86
N GLU A 69 5.59 3.50 6.17
CA GLU A 69 5.94 2.40 7.04
C GLU A 69 4.70 2.03 7.86
N PHE A 70 4.38 0.74 7.91
CA PHE A 70 3.27 0.20 8.67
C PHE A 70 3.85 -0.73 9.74
N ASP A 71 3.69 -0.36 11.00
CA ASP A 71 4.10 -1.19 12.13
C ASP A 71 2.92 -2.07 12.55
N LEU A 72 3.13 -3.39 12.56
CA LEU A 72 2.08 -4.35 12.86
C LEU A 72 1.84 -4.49 14.38
N TRP A 73 2.85 -4.22 15.19
CA TRP A 73 2.85 -4.45 16.63
C TRP A 73 3.75 -3.40 17.29
N GLY A 74 3.16 -2.26 17.64
CA GLY A 74 3.81 -1.27 18.49
C GLY A 74 3.80 -1.65 19.96
#